data_AF-A0A2H9PLB0-F1
#
_entry.id   AF-A0A2H9PLB0-F1
#
_cell.length_a   1.000
_cell.length_b   1.000
_cell.length_c   1.000
_cell.angle_alpha   90.00
_cell.angle_beta   90.00
_cell.angle_gamma   90.00
#
_symmetry.space_group_name_H-M   'P 1'
#
loop_
_entity.id
_entity.type
_entity.pdbx_description
1 polymer ?
#
loop_
_entity_poly.entity_id
_entity_poly.type
_entity_poly.pdbx_seq_one_letter_code
_entity_poly.pdbx_strand_id
1 'polypeptide(L)'
;MVVPKFKQKCAMCKTNWVEMFSRKQFPICSKCQMKKLNKPIEDPKFKKMFDLPTELYEKSSFLRNIKEAYLRFGNLTEKQIEAFKKTVKDLKENKEPGTAKPTKAVKED
;
A
#
# COMPACT_ATOMS: atom_id res chain seq x y z
N MET A 1 -16.08 -9.01 13.34
CA MET A 1 -15.68 -8.02 14.37
C MET A 1 -15.48 -6.67 13.68
N VAL A 2 -16.14 -5.61 14.14
CA VAL A 2 -15.93 -4.25 13.61
C VAL A 2 -14.65 -3.71 14.24
N VAL A 3 -13.64 -3.41 13.42
CA VAL A 3 -12.41 -2.81 13.91
C VAL A 3 -12.69 -1.32 14.20
N PRO A 4 -12.48 -0.84 15.44
CA PRO A 4 -12.75 0.56 15.78
C PRO A 4 -11.89 1.48 14.91
N LYS A 5 -12.54 2.39 14.19
CA LYS A 5 -11.89 3.41 13.36
C LYS A 5 -11.72 4.68 14.19
N PHE A 6 -10.53 5.25 14.18
CA PHE A 6 -10.26 6.54 14.83
C PHE A 6 -9.41 7.42 13.91
N LYS A 7 -9.40 8.73 14.15
CA LYS A 7 -8.63 9.67 13.35
C LYS A 7 -7.42 10.17 14.14
N GLN A 8 -6.27 10.25 13.47
CA GLN A 8 -5.06 10.88 14.00
C GLN A 8 -4.45 11.83 12.99
N LYS A 9 -3.78 12.88 13.47
CA LYS A 9 -2.99 13.75 12.61
C LYS A 9 -1.82 12.97 12.02
N CYS A 10 -1.51 13.24 10.76
CA CYS A 10 -0.36 12.64 10.08
C CYS A 10 0.93 12.99 10.83
N ALA A 11 1.73 11.98 11.16
CA ALA A 11 3.02 12.14 11.85
C ALA A 11 4.05 12.94 11.03
N MET A 12 3.93 12.96 9.70
CA MET A 12 4.89 13.64 8.82
C MET A 12 4.58 15.15 8.68
N CYS A 13 3.32 15.52 8.42
CA CYS A 13 2.95 16.92 8.14
C CYS A 13 2.15 17.60 9.25
N LYS A 14 1.65 16.86 10.24
CA LYS A 14 0.87 17.33 11.40
C LYS A 14 -0.39 18.14 11.08
N THR A 15 -0.80 18.20 9.81
CA THR A 15 -1.94 18.97 9.30
C THR A 15 -3.10 18.08 8.91
N ASN A 16 -2.86 17.07 8.05
CA ASN A 16 -3.92 16.20 7.55
C ASN A 16 -4.34 15.15 8.59
N TRP A 17 -5.64 14.89 8.71
CA TRP A 17 -6.19 13.79 9.48
C TRP A 17 -6.18 12.49 8.66
N VAL A 18 -5.86 11.38 9.32
CA VAL A 18 -5.76 10.05 8.71
C VAL A 18 -6.65 9.09 9.50
N GLU A 19 -7.42 8.28 8.77
CA GLU A 19 -8.20 7.18 9.37
C GLU A 19 -7.28 6.02 9.74
N MET A 20 -7.41 5.58 10.98
CA MET A 20 -6.60 4.55 11.59
C MET A 20 -7.47 3.36 11.95
N PHE A 21 -6.97 2.16 11.64
CA PHE A 21 -7.65 0.90 11.94
C PHE A 21 -6.97 0.13 13.08
N SER A 22 -5.78 0.56 13.51
CA SER A 22 -5.04 -0.04 14.62
C SER A 22 -4.14 0.99 15.27
N ARG A 23 -3.94 0.87 16.59
CA ARG A 23 -2.99 1.71 17.35
C ARG A 23 -1.52 1.47 16.94
N LYS A 24 -1.22 0.32 16.32
CA LYS A 24 0.13 -0.02 15.83
C LYS A 24 0.43 0.57 14.44
N GLN A 25 -0.58 1.05 13.71
CA GLN A 25 -0.38 1.61 12.39
C GLN A 25 0.31 2.98 12.50
N PHE A 26 1.23 3.28 11.59
CA PHE A 26 1.86 4.60 11.53
C PHE A 26 0.92 5.60 10.83
N PRO A 27 0.54 6.72 11.47
CA PRO A 27 -0.39 7.68 10.89
C PRO A 27 0.28 8.52 9.80
N ILE A 28 0.14 8.11 8.54
CA ILE A 28 0.69 8.83 7.37
C ILE A 28 -0.40 9.13 6.34
N CYS A 29 -0.48 10.40 5.90
CA CYS A 29 -1.41 10.78 4.83
C CYS A 29 -0.86 10.39 3.46
N SER A 30 -1.75 10.20 2.48
CA SER A 30 -1.40 9.84 1.09
C SER A 30 -0.33 10.78 0.52
N LYS A 31 -0.50 12.09 0.67
CA LYS A 31 0.45 13.12 0.19
C LYS A 31 1.87 12.88 0.73
N CYS A 32 2.01 12.64 2.03
CA CYS A 32 3.31 12.40 2.64
C CYS A 32 3.89 11.03 2.27
N GLN A 33 3.04 10.02 2.09
CA GLN A 33 3.47 8.71 1.64
C GLN A 33 4.02 8.78 0.21
N MET A 34 3.32 9.47 -0.70
CA MET A 34 3.73 9.65 -2.09
C MET A 34 5.10 10.33 -2.22
N LYS A 35 5.40 11.33 -1.37
CA LYS A 35 6.74 11.95 -1.34
C LYS A 35 7.86 10.93 -1.08
N LYS A 36 7.61 9.89 -0.28
CA LYS A 36 8.59 8.82 -0.02
C LYS A 36 8.75 7.86 -1.20
N LEU A 37 7.73 7.75 -2.05
CA LEU A 37 7.69 6.84 -3.20
C LEU A 37 8.40 7.38 -4.45
N ASN A 38 8.77 8.66 -4.46
CA ASN A 38 9.47 9.32 -5.57
C ASN A 38 10.97 8.98 -5.65
N LYS A 39 11.40 7.92 -4.97
CA LYS A 39 12.79 7.44 -5.07
C LYS A 39 12.97 6.64 -6.37
N PRO A 40 14.15 6.76 -7.01
CA PRO A 40 14.45 5.97 -8.20
C PRO A 40 14.49 4.47 -7.89
N ILE A 41 14.08 3.66 -8.85
CA ILE A 41 14.15 2.19 -8.81
C ILE A 41 15.20 1.75 -9.82
N GLU A 42 16.23 1.08 -9.33
CA GLU A 42 17.37 0.64 -10.14
C GLU A 42 17.04 -0.65 -10.90
N ASP A 43 16.28 -1.57 -10.32
CA ASP A 43 15.94 -2.82 -10.97
C ASP A 43 15.00 -2.62 -12.17
N PRO A 44 15.37 -3.02 -13.39
CA PRO A 44 14.55 -2.82 -14.58
C PRO A 44 13.23 -3.58 -14.53
N LYS A 45 13.21 -4.75 -13.87
CA LYS A 45 12.00 -5.57 -13.68
C LYS A 45 10.97 -4.84 -12.81
N PHE A 46 11.41 -4.29 -11.68
CA PHE A 46 10.52 -3.58 -10.75
C PHE A 46 10.19 -2.18 -11.26
N LYS A 47 11.09 -1.53 -11.98
CA LYS A 47 10.83 -0.26 -12.65
C LYS A 47 9.59 -0.34 -13.54
N LYS A 48 9.49 -1.35 -14.41
CA LYS A 48 8.32 -1.59 -15.25
C LYS A 48 7.06 -1.91 -14.45
N MET A 49 7.20 -2.64 -13.34
CA MET A 49 6.08 -3.02 -12.48
C MET A 49 5.48 -1.82 -11.73
N PHE A 50 6.31 -0.88 -11.30
CA PHE A 50 5.90 0.33 -10.57
C PHE A 50 5.68 1.55 -11.47
N ASP A 51 5.78 1.38 -12.78
CA ASP A 51 5.47 2.40 -13.77
C ASP A 51 3.95 2.49 -13.96
N LEU A 52 3.28 3.05 -12.97
CA LEU A 52 1.83 3.21 -12.91
C LEU A 52 1.45 4.68 -12.79
N PRO A 53 0.29 5.10 -13.35
CA PRO A 53 -0.22 6.44 -13.16
C PRO A 53 -0.46 6.73 -11.67
N THR A 54 -0.18 7.98 -11.28
CA THR A 54 -0.31 8.48 -9.91
C THR A 54 -1.70 8.22 -9.33
N GLU A 55 -2.73 8.30 -10.16
CA GLU A 55 -4.14 8.08 -9.78
C GLU A 55 -4.39 6.70 -9.15
N LEU A 56 -3.70 5.65 -9.63
CA LEU A 56 -3.83 4.30 -9.05
C LEU A 56 -3.23 4.23 -7.64
N TYR A 57 -2.12 4.92 -7.43
CA TYR A 57 -1.49 5.02 -6.11
C TYR A 57 -2.31 5.88 -5.14
N GLU A 58 -3.08 6.84 -5.64
CA GLU A 58 -3.99 7.63 -4.80
C GLU A 58 -5.18 6.78 -4.32
N LYS A 59 -5.77 5.99 -5.22
CA LYS A 59 -6.90 5.10 -4.94
C LYS A 59 -6.57 3.96 -3.98
N SER A 60 -5.34 3.43 -3.99
CA SER A 60 -4.98 2.24 -3.20
C SER A 60 -3.81 2.46 -2.26
N SER A 61 -4.09 2.38 -0.95
CA SER A 61 -3.06 2.34 0.09
C SER A 61 -2.18 1.09 -0.02
N PHE A 62 -2.72 -0.02 -0.52
CA PHE A 62 -1.98 -1.26 -0.72
C PHE A 62 -0.85 -1.09 -1.75
N LEU A 63 -1.14 -0.48 -2.92
CA LEU A 63 -0.11 -0.24 -3.94
C LEU A 63 1.02 0.64 -3.42
N ARG A 64 0.68 1.67 -2.62
CA ARG A 64 1.67 2.53 -1.96
C ARG A 64 2.54 1.74 -0.98
N ASN A 65 1.93 0.88 -0.16
CA ASN A 65 2.64 0.07 0.82
C ASN A 65 3.59 -0.95 0.17
N ILE A 66 3.20 -1.57 -0.94
CA ILE A 66 4.07 -2.52 -1.68
C ILE A 66 5.28 -1.79 -2.27
N LYS A 67 5.07 -0.63 -2.88
CA LYS A 67 6.18 0.19 -3.41
C LYS A 67 7.10 0.66 -2.29
N GLU A 68 6.54 1.08 -1.15
CA GLU A 68 7.32 1.45 0.03
C GLU A 68 8.12 0.27 0.60
N ALA A 69 7.55 -0.93 0.63
CA ALA A 69 8.25 -2.13 1.08
C ALA A 69 9.44 -2.45 0.16
N TYR A 70 9.23 -2.43 -1.16
CA TYR A 70 10.31 -2.61 -2.12
C TYR A 70 11.42 -1.56 -1.96
N LEU A 71 11.06 -0.28 -1.80
CA LEU A 71 12.05 0.80 -1.57
C LEU A 71 12.82 0.67 -0.25
N ARG A 72 12.28 -0.05 0.74
CA ARG A 72 12.94 -0.26 2.04
C ARG A 72 13.81 -1.51 2.06
N PHE A 73 13.34 -2.59 1.44
CA PHE A 73 13.99 -3.91 1.54
C PHE A 73 14.72 -4.33 0.26
N GLY A 74 14.43 -3.69 -0.88
CA GLY A 74 15.03 -4.02 -2.18
C GLY A 74 14.42 -5.25 -2.85
N ASN A 75 13.48 -5.95 -2.19
CA ASN A 75 12.89 -7.17 -2.68
C ASN A 75 11.38 -7.26 -2.36
N LEU A 76 10.69 -8.11 -3.13
CA LEU A 76 9.30 -8.49 -2.89
C LEU A 76 9.13 -10.00 -3.04
N THR A 77 8.27 -10.59 -2.22
CA THR A 77 7.87 -11.99 -2.36
C THR A 77 6.99 -12.18 -3.60
N GLU A 78 6.98 -13.39 -4.15
CA GLU A 78 6.14 -13.72 -5.31
C GLU A 78 4.66 -13.45 -5.04
N LYS A 79 4.19 -13.77 -3.81
CA LYS A 79 2.83 -13.48 -3.35
C LYS A 79 2.52 -11.97 -3.36
N GLN A 80 3.47 -11.14 -2.93
CA GLN A 80 3.32 -9.68 -2.99
C GLN A 80 3.25 -9.17 -4.43
N ILE A 81 4.06 -9.75 -5.33
CA ILE A 81 4.06 -9.39 -6.75
C ILE A 81 2.74 -9.78 -7.42
N GLU A 82 2.24 -10.99 -7.14
CA GLU A 82 0.96 -11.48 -7.67
C GLU A 82 -0.21 -10.63 -7.16
N ALA A 83 -0.26 -10.37 -5.85
CA ALA A 83 -1.28 -9.54 -5.24
C ALA A 83 -1.27 -8.13 -5.82
N PHE A 84 -0.08 -7.53 -6.02
CA PHE A 84 0.06 -6.22 -6.64
C PHE A 84 -0.52 -6.21 -8.06
N LYS A 85 -0.13 -7.17 -8.91
CA LYS A 85 -0.64 -7.26 -10.29
C LYS A 85 -2.16 -7.43 -10.31
N LYS A 86 -2.71 -8.26 -9.41
CA LYS A 86 -4.16 -8.46 -9.27
C LYS A 86 -4.86 -7.16 -8.89
N THR A 87 -4.37 -6.44 -7.88
CA THR A 87 -4.96 -5.15 -7.46
C THR A 87 -4.89 -4.10 -8.56
N VAL A 88 -3.78 -4.02 -9.31
CA VAL A 88 -3.67 -3.09 -10.45
C VAL A 88 -4.72 -3.41 -11.52
N LYS A 89 -4.93 -4.70 -11.83
CA LYS A 89 -5.95 -5.14 -12.79
C LYS A 89 -7.36 -4.80 -12.30
N ASP A 90 -7.66 -5.08 -11.04
CA ASP A 90 -8.97 -4.83 -10.41
C ASP A 90 -9.33 -3.33 -10.43
N LEU A 91 -8.36 -2.47 -10.10
CA LEU A 91 -8.52 -1.01 -10.13
C LEU A 91 -8.68 -0.44 -11.55
N LYS A 92 -8.07 -1.07 -12.56
CA LYS A 92 -8.25 -0.69 -13.98
C LYS A 92 -9.62 -1.12 -14.51
N GLU A 93 -10.12 -2.27 -14.07
CA GLU A 93 -11.47 -2.76 -14.40
C GLU A 93 -12.58 -2.09 -13.57
N ASN A 94 -12.22 -1.14 -12.68
CA ASN A 94 -13.17 -0.44 -11.79
C ASN A 94 -14.03 -1.40 -10.96
N LYS A 95 -13.52 -2.62 -10.71
CA LYS A 95 -14.10 -3.55 -9.75
C LYS A 95 -13.68 -3.05 -8.38
N GLU A 96 -14.67 -2.72 -7.56
CA GLU A 96 -14.40 -2.43 -6.15
C GLU A 96 -13.78 -3.68 -5.51
N PRO A 97 -12.62 -3.58 -4.83
CA PRO A 97 -11.98 -4.72 -4.17
C PRO A 97 -12.77 -5.07 -2.90
N GLY A 98 -13.94 -5.66 -3.09
CA GLY A 98 -14.91 -5.95 -2.06
C GLY A 98 -15.25 -7.44 -1.97
N THR A 99 -14.25 -8.34 -2.00
CA THR A 99 -14.27 -9.65 -1.32
C THR A 99 -12.98 -10.43 -1.62
N ALA A 100 -11.91 -10.20 -0.86
CA ALA A 100 -10.86 -11.21 -0.70
C ALA A 100 -10.54 -11.33 0.79
N LYS A 101 -11.21 -12.28 1.44
CA LYS A 101 -10.96 -12.70 2.82
C LYS A 101 -9.45 -12.95 3.02
N PRO A 102 -8.87 -12.59 4.18
CA PRO A 102 -7.50 -12.96 4.48
C PRO A 102 -7.43 -14.49 4.61
N THR A 103 -6.78 -15.14 3.65
CA THR A 103 -6.50 -16.58 3.75
C THR A 103 -5.28 -16.80 4.64
N LYS A 104 -5.62 -17.27 5.85
CA LYS A 104 -4.92 -18.26 6.69
C LYS A 104 -3.56 -17.90 7.27
N ALA A 105 -3.59 -17.79 8.60
CA ALA A 105 -2.64 -18.32 9.58
C ALA A 105 -1.35 -18.93 9.01
N VAL A 106 -0.21 -18.37 9.42
CA VAL A 106 1.02 -19.15 9.59
C VAL A 106 1.23 -19.26 11.09
N LYS A 107 1.25 -20.51 11.57
CA LYS A 107 1.59 -20.94 12.93
C LYS A 107 3.03 -20.51 13.25
N GLU A 108 3.26 -20.05 14.47
CA GLU A 108 4.57 -20.15 15.13
C GLU A 108 4.53 -21.40 16.03
N ASP A 109 5.59 -22.19 15.96
CA ASP A 109 5.83 -23.49 16.61
C ASP A 109 5.74 -23.49 18.15
#